data_AF-A0A1Q6FMA0-F1
#
_entry.id   AF-A0A1Q6FMA0-F1
#
_cell.length_a   1.000
_cell.length_b   1.000
_cell.length_c   1.000
_cell.angle_alpha   90.00
_cell.angle_beta   90.00
_cell.angle_gamma   90.00
#
_symmetry.space_group_name_H-M   'P 1'
#
loop_
_entity.id
_entity.type
_entity.pdbx_description
1 polymer ?
#
loop_
_entity_poly.entity_id
_entity_poly.type
_entity_poly.pdbx_seq_one_letter_code
_entity_poly.pdbx_strand_id
1 'polypeptide(L)'
;MKRFLCFMIAAAALMTAACRKESADDGKVDFLLTVRMPISVENPVLKSIGVTFTDVATGGKTDVAEFASAGEGTYTVAASLLPGSYNVDMSGVIVYTSGGAEVESYIEASREGVAVAAGGTTSENSLTVETTVSTIASDDFVIEEIFFTGSLTPEGMQYYGDQYIKITNNSDRTLYADGLMIMQSAFLTTDKYDYNPDVMDEYFSINSSLMIPGSGTDYPVAAGASIVVAITALDHTQYNANSIDLSNADFEYFNPLDDEDVDNPEVPNVICSFLEEGDYWTFHNRGFKSYAIGRLGDGVTAESFAADYYYAPEYELVVPGFGSFPMDTDAWKFPNSWVIDAVNLSIEEQFAWIVTDPSLDSGWTYCGKVDGDQTRYGKSVCRIGVALPDGRTVLKDTNNSTADFTPEAVPSLM
;
A
#
# COMPACT_ATOMS: atom_id res chain seq x y z
N MET A 1 -103.14 0.44 47.03
CA MET A 1 -102.17 -0.69 46.99
C MET A 1 -100.77 -0.16 46.64
N LYS A 2 -99.80 -0.44 47.53
CA LYS A 2 -98.34 -0.66 47.34
C LYS A 2 -97.55 0.34 46.45
N ARG A 3 -96.69 1.23 46.99
CA ARG A 3 -95.34 1.05 47.61
C ARG A 3 -94.18 0.81 46.62
N PHE A 4 -93.16 1.70 46.73
CA PHE A 4 -91.71 1.54 46.44
C PHE A 4 -91.32 1.32 44.96
N LEU A 5 -90.16 1.76 44.42
CA LEU A 5 -88.78 1.79 44.95
C LEU A 5 -87.89 2.66 44.02
N CYS A 6 -86.87 3.29 44.61
CA CYS A 6 -85.80 4.06 43.98
C CYS A 6 -84.91 3.25 43.01
N PHE A 7 -84.26 3.92 42.05
CA PHE A 7 -82.86 3.64 41.70
C PHE A 7 -82.17 4.89 41.12
N MET A 8 -81.11 5.35 41.81
CA MET A 8 -80.15 6.33 41.35
C MET A 8 -79.22 5.72 40.29
N ILE A 9 -78.90 6.46 39.23
CA ILE A 9 -77.74 6.21 38.37
C ILE A 9 -76.90 7.48 38.37
N ALA A 10 -75.71 7.39 38.98
CA ALA A 10 -74.70 8.43 39.00
C ALA A 10 -73.94 8.43 37.67
N ALA A 11 -73.93 9.56 36.97
CA ALA A 11 -73.08 9.79 35.81
C ALA A 11 -71.71 10.31 36.25
N ALA A 12 -70.71 9.41 36.31
CA ALA A 12 -69.31 9.77 36.44
C ALA A 12 -68.74 10.06 35.05
N ALA A 13 -68.57 11.34 34.71
CA ALA A 13 -67.82 11.75 33.53
C ALA A 13 -66.32 11.60 33.80
N LEU A 14 -65.67 10.71 33.05
CA LEU A 14 -64.23 10.48 33.08
C LEU A 14 -63.47 11.76 32.72
N MET A 15 -62.64 12.24 33.64
CA MET A 15 -61.52 13.14 33.35
C MET A 15 -60.41 12.28 32.71
N THR A 16 -60.19 12.43 31.41
CA THR A 16 -59.02 11.84 30.74
C THR A 16 -57.78 12.63 31.16
N ALA A 17 -57.00 12.06 32.08
CA ALA A 17 -55.62 12.47 32.30
C ALA A 17 -54.83 12.21 31.01
N ALA A 18 -54.26 13.26 30.44
CA ALA A 18 -53.31 13.15 29.34
C ALA A 18 -52.05 12.43 29.87
N CYS A 19 -51.93 11.13 29.55
CA CYS A 19 -50.67 10.42 29.66
C CYS A 19 -49.66 11.09 28.72
N ARG A 20 -48.70 11.81 29.30
CA ARG A 20 -47.44 12.15 28.65
C ARG A 20 -46.78 10.82 28.27
N LYS A 21 -46.62 10.53 26.98
CA LYS A 21 -45.75 9.43 26.53
C LYS A 21 -44.34 9.79 27.00
N GLU A 22 -43.85 9.15 28.05
CA GLU A 22 -42.42 8.96 28.23
C GLU A 22 -41.94 8.18 27.02
N SER A 23 -41.01 8.76 26.26
CA SER A 23 -40.22 8.05 25.27
C SER A 23 -39.51 6.91 26.00
N ALA A 24 -39.72 5.67 25.54
CA ALA A 24 -38.94 4.54 26.02
C ALA A 24 -37.46 4.86 25.76
N ASP A 25 -36.68 4.90 26.84
CA ASP A 25 -35.23 4.98 26.80
C ASP A 25 -34.73 3.72 26.05
N ASP A 26 -34.11 3.90 24.88
CA ASP A 26 -33.64 2.77 24.06
C ASP A 26 -32.33 2.18 24.60
N GLY A 27 -31.85 2.70 25.74
CA GLY A 27 -30.67 2.23 26.45
C GLY A 27 -29.36 2.68 25.80
N LYS A 28 -29.39 3.50 24.76
CA LYS A 28 -28.19 4.07 24.16
C LYS A 28 -27.65 5.24 24.95
N VAL A 29 -26.35 5.44 24.85
CA VAL A 29 -25.62 6.53 25.47
C VAL A 29 -24.85 7.32 24.41
N ASP A 30 -24.66 8.61 24.66
CA ASP A 30 -23.86 9.47 23.79
C ASP A 30 -22.39 9.08 23.91
N PHE A 31 -21.73 8.97 22.76
CA PHE A 31 -20.30 8.73 22.60
C PHE A 31 -19.68 9.83 21.75
N LEU A 32 -18.53 10.35 22.19
CA LEU A 32 -17.82 11.41 21.49
C LEU A 32 -16.46 10.94 21.01
N LEU A 33 -16.29 10.84 19.69
CA LEU A 33 -15.00 10.62 19.06
C LEU A 33 -14.36 11.98 18.73
N THR A 34 -13.16 12.22 19.25
CA THR A 34 -12.32 13.37 18.91
C THR A 34 -11.25 12.93 17.92
N VAL A 35 -11.19 13.63 16.79
CA VAL A 35 -10.29 13.36 15.67
C VAL A 35 -9.28 14.49 15.60
N ARG A 36 -8.01 14.18 15.75
CA ARG A 36 -6.92 15.15 15.59
C ARG A 36 -6.23 14.96 14.26
N MET A 37 -6.22 16.02 13.45
CA MET A 37 -5.54 16.02 12.17
C MET A 37 -4.02 15.85 12.35
N PRO A 38 -3.32 15.31 11.35
CA PRO A 38 -1.90 15.04 11.44
C PRO A 38 -1.12 16.34 11.62
N ILE A 39 -0.20 16.38 12.58
CA ILE A 39 0.68 17.56 12.80
C ILE A 39 1.74 17.71 11.70
N SER A 40 1.92 16.68 10.86
CA SER A 40 2.91 16.64 9.79
C SER A 40 2.53 17.44 8.55
N VAL A 41 1.29 17.95 8.48
CA VAL A 41 0.80 18.71 7.32
C VAL A 41 0.37 20.12 7.69
N GLU A 42 0.56 21.04 6.75
CA GLU A 42 0.23 22.45 6.94
C GLU A 42 -1.25 22.71 6.65
N ASN A 43 -1.96 23.32 7.61
CA ASN A 43 -3.36 23.73 7.48
C ASN A 43 -4.35 22.63 7.06
N PRO A 44 -4.39 21.45 7.71
CA PRO A 44 -5.33 20.39 7.33
C PRO A 44 -6.79 20.77 7.63
N VAL A 45 -7.66 20.52 6.66
CA VAL A 45 -9.11 20.73 6.74
C VAL A 45 -9.84 19.44 6.38
N LEU A 46 -10.60 18.89 7.32
CA LEU A 46 -11.46 17.73 7.09
C LEU A 46 -12.65 18.10 6.19
N LYS A 47 -12.79 17.40 5.06
CA LYS A 47 -13.87 17.55 4.08
C LYS A 47 -14.99 16.53 4.30
N SER A 48 -14.63 15.29 4.61
CA SER A 48 -15.57 14.21 4.86
C SER A 48 -15.00 13.20 5.85
N ILE A 49 -15.87 12.45 6.50
CA ILE A 49 -15.51 11.36 7.40
C ILE A 49 -16.58 10.25 7.33
N GLY A 50 -16.16 9.01 7.50
CA GLY A 50 -16.99 7.86 7.78
C GLY A 50 -16.42 7.12 8.98
N VAL A 51 -17.25 6.90 9.99
CA VAL A 51 -16.90 6.16 11.21
C VAL A 51 -17.85 5.00 11.39
N THR A 52 -17.32 3.80 11.48
CA THR A 52 -18.07 2.58 11.77
C THR A 52 -17.74 2.08 13.17
N PHE A 53 -18.76 1.98 14.02
CA PHE A 53 -18.68 1.33 15.32
C PHE A 53 -19.25 -0.10 15.19
N THR A 54 -18.39 -1.11 15.33
CA THR A 54 -18.78 -2.53 15.29
C THR A 54 -18.80 -3.10 16.70
N ASP A 55 -19.98 -3.47 17.19
CA ASP A 55 -20.15 -4.13 18.50
C ASP A 55 -19.47 -5.51 18.48
N VAL A 56 -18.52 -5.72 19.37
CA VAL A 56 -17.68 -6.93 19.41
C VAL A 56 -18.49 -8.18 19.77
N ALA A 57 -19.56 -8.05 20.56
CA ALA A 57 -20.35 -9.19 21.02
C ALA A 57 -21.37 -9.66 19.98
N THR A 58 -21.90 -8.75 19.17
CA THR A 58 -23.02 -9.00 18.26
C THR A 58 -22.66 -8.87 16.78
N GLY A 59 -21.58 -8.17 16.46
CA GLY A 59 -21.22 -7.77 15.10
C GLY A 59 -22.10 -6.65 14.52
N GLY A 60 -23.00 -6.08 15.33
CA GLY A 60 -23.87 -4.98 14.91
C GLY A 60 -23.06 -3.71 14.59
N LYS A 61 -23.43 -3.01 13.52
CA LYS A 61 -22.72 -1.81 13.05
C LYS A 61 -23.55 -0.55 13.24
N THR A 62 -22.90 0.53 13.67
CA THR A 62 -23.44 1.89 13.66
C THR A 62 -22.49 2.77 12.86
N ASP A 63 -22.97 3.32 11.75
CA ASP A 63 -22.19 4.18 10.87
C ASP A 63 -22.54 5.66 11.10
N VAL A 64 -21.53 6.53 11.15
CA VAL A 64 -21.67 7.97 11.36
C VAL A 64 -20.79 8.70 10.35
N ALA A 65 -21.35 9.69 9.66
CA ALA A 65 -20.62 10.53 8.70
C ALA A 65 -20.67 12.04 9.05
N GLU A 66 -21.43 12.40 10.08
CA GLU A 66 -21.55 13.79 10.54
C GLU A 66 -20.41 14.16 11.47
N PHE A 67 -19.84 15.36 11.27
CA PHE A 67 -18.74 15.88 12.08
C PHE A 67 -18.87 17.37 12.34
N ALA A 68 -18.21 17.85 13.38
CA ALA A 68 -18.10 19.26 13.72
C ALA A 68 -16.63 19.66 13.93
N SER A 69 -16.27 20.87 13.50
CA SER A 69 -14.96 21.44 13.82
C SER A 69 -14.89 21.81 15.31
N ALA A 70 -13.83 21.39 15.99
CA ALA A 70 -13.52 21.74 17.37
C ALA A 70 -12.37 22.75 17.51
N GLY A 71 -11.82 23.24 16.38
CA GLY A 71 -10.70 24.20 16.33
C GLY A 71 -9.33 23.53 16.16
N GLU A 72 -8.33 24.29 15.69
CA GLU A 72 -6.92 23.85 15.57
C GLU A 72 -6.73 22.44 14.96
N GLY A 73 -7.33 22.16 13.79
CA GLY A 73 -7.20 20.84 13.15
C GLY A 73 -7.83 19.70 13.96
N THR A 74 -8.75 19.98 14.88
CA THR A 74 -9.48 18.98 15.66
C THR A 74 -10.95 18.97 15.25
N TYR A 75 -11.52 17.78 15.15
CA TYR A 75 -12.92 17.54 14.78
C TYR A 75 -13.58 16.57 15.75
N THR A 76 -14.90 16.61 15.85
CA THR A 76 -15.68 15.68 16.66
C THR A 76 -16.73 14.96 15.85
N VAL A 77 -16.92 13.67 16.15
CA VAL A 77 -17.99 12.82 15.63
C VAL A 77 -18.80 12.32 16.82
N ALA A 78 -20.11 12.57 16.81
CA ALA A 78 -21.01 12.16 17.87
C ALA A 78 -21.81 10.93 17.45
N ALA A 79 -21.85 9.91 18.30
CA ALA A 79 -22.60 8.68 18.07
C ALA A 79 -23.51 8.37 19.27
N SER A 80 -24.59 7.61 19.04
CA SER A 80 -25.46 7.08 20.08
C SER A 80 -25.41 5.56 20.03
N LEU A 81 -24.78 4.95 21.05
CA LEU A 81 -24.37 3.55 21.04
C LEU A 81 -24.95 2.81 22.25
N LEU A 82 -25.21 1.51 22.12
CA LEU A 82 -25.53 0.68 23.28
C LEU A 82 -24.27 0.43 24.12
N PRO A 83 -24.38 0.28 25.45
CA PRO A 83 -23.24 -0.08 26.30
C PRO A 83 -22.62 -1.41 25.88
N GLY A 84 -21.31 -1.43 25.73
CA GLY A 84 -20.61 -2.57 25.13
C GLY A 84 -19.13 -2.29 24.84
N SER A 85 -18.52 -3.16 24.05
CA SER A 85 -17.17 -3.01 23.53
C SER A 85 -17.24 -2.92 22.01
N TYR A 86 -16.55 -1.96 21.42
CA TYR A 86 -16.63 -1.67 19.99
C TYR A 86 -15.25 -1.65 19.34
N ASN A 87 -15.17 -2.19 18.13
CA ASN A 87 -14.12 -1.84 17.18
C ASN A 87 -14.57 -0.60 16.41
N VAL A 88 -13.72 0.43 16.38
CA VAL A 88 -14.01 1.71 15.76
C VAL A 88 -13.06 1.89 14.60
N ASP A 89 -13.62 1.98 13.40
CA ASP A 89 -12.90 2.22 12.15
C ASP A 89 -13.32 3.58 11.60
N MET A 90 -12.34 4.41 11.25
CA MET A 90 -12.55 5.73 10.66
C MET A 90 -11.77 5.85 9.35
N SER A 91 -12.43 6.40 8.34
CA SER A 91 -11.79 6.97 7.15
C SER A 91 -12.32 8.38 6.89
N GLY A 92 -11.53 9.22 6.23
CA GLY A 92 -11.95 10.58 5.87
C GLY A 92 -11.11 11.20 4.78
N VAL A 93 -11.50 12.38 4.33
CA VAL A 93 -10.78 13.18 3.33
C VAL A 93 -10.38 14.50 3.96
N ILE A 94 -9.11 14.86 3.84
CA ILE A 94 -8.56 16.15 4.24
C ILE A 94 -8.05 16.91 3.02
N VAL A 95 -8.00 18.23 3.14
CA VAL A 95 -7.23 19.10 2.24
C VAL A 95 -6.20 19.84 3.07
N TYR A 96 -4.95 19.89 2.60
CA TYR A 96 -3.85 20.59 3.27
C TYR A 96 -2.95 21.30 2.25
N THR A 97 -2.04 22.15 2.74
CA THR A 97 -1.08 22.86 1.90
C THR A 97 0.25 22.11 1.85
N SER A 98 0.77 21.85 0.64
CA SER A 98 2.10 21.28 0.41
C SER A 98 2.78 22.02 -0.73
N GLY A 99 4.01 22.52 -0.52
CA GLY A 99 4.75 23.25 -1.57
C GLY A 99 4.04 24.48 -2.14
N GLY A 100 3.06 25.04 -1.41
CA GLY A 100 2.23 26.16 -1.85
C GLY A 100 0.99 25.79 -2.70
N ALA A 101 0.72 24.50 -2.89
CA ALA A 101 -0.50 24.00 -3.54
C ALA A 101 -1.45 23.32 -2.52
N GLU A 102 -2.75 23.35 -2.80
CA GLU A 102 -3.73 22.52 -2.08
C GLU A 102 -3.63 21.07 -2.54
N VAL A 103 -3.50 20.15 -1.58
CA VAL A 103 -3.44 18.71 -1.79
C VAL A 103 -4.61 18.08 -1.03
N GLU A 104 -5.40 17.28 -1.73
CA GLU A 104 -6.42 16.42 -1.12
C GLU A 104 -5.79 15.08 -0.77
N SER A 105 -6.09 14.55 0.41
CA SER A 105 -5.59 13.25 0.87
C SER A 105 -6.60 12.56 1.76
N TYR A 106 -6.47 11.25 1.89
CA TYR A 106 -7.27 10.49 2.82
C TYR A 106 -6.63 10.52 4.22
N ILE A 107 -7.42 10.19 5.23
CA ILE A 107 -6.97 9.91 6.59
C ILE A 107 -7.67 8.65 7.10
N GLU A 108 -7.01 7.95 8.00
CA GLU A 108 -7.59 6.80 8.69
C GLU A 108 -7.20 6.77 10.16
N ALA A 109 -8.05 6.10 10.96
CA ALA A 109 -7.73 5.71 12.32
C ALA A 109 -8.57 4.51 12.71
N SER A 110 -7.98 3.54 13.42
CA SER A 110 -8.72 2.42 14.00
C SER A 110 -8.35 2.22 15.47
N ARG A 111 -9.34 1.78 16.25
CA ARG A 111 -9.19 1.40 17.66
C ARG A 111 -10.11 0.22 17.98
N GLU A 112 -9.50 -0.85 18.48
CA GLU A 112 -10.24 -2.03 18.93
C GLU A 112 -10.58 -1.95 20.43
N GLY A 113 -11.67 -2.62 20.82
CA GLY A 113 -12.02 -2.82 22.22
C GLY A 113 -12.40 -1.55 22.98
N VAL A 114 -12.96 -0.55 22.31
CA VAL A 114 -13.40 0.72 22.90
C VAL A 114 -14.64 0.48 23.77
N ALA A 115 -14.51 0.75 25.06
CA ALA A 115 -15.59 0.53 26.02
C ALA A 115 -16.61 1.69 26.03
N VAL A 116 -17.89 1.35 26.04
CA VAL A 116 -19.03 2.28 26.16
C VAL A 116 -19.83 1.93 27.41
N ALA A 117 -19.93 2.85 28.37
CA ALA A 117 -20.55 2.63 29.67
C ALA A 117 -22.00 3.15 29.76
N ALA A 118 -22.88 2.37 30.40
CA ALA A 118 -24.33 2.61 30.50
C ALA A 118 -24.77 3.85 31.30
N GLY A 119 -23.85 4.48 32.05
CA GLY A 119 -24.14 5.66 32.86
C GLY A 119 -22.98 6.65 32.93
N GLY A 120 -22.06 6.56 31.96
CA GLY A 120 -20.92 7.46 31.87
C GLY A 120 -21.34 8.84 31.39
N THR A 121 -20.64 9.86 31.86
CA THR A 121 -20.66 11.20 31.23
C THR A 121 -20.07 11.13 29.81
N THR A 122 -20.36 12.09 28.94
CA THR A 122 -19.75 12.17 27.59
C THR A 122 -18.22 12.16 27.64
N SER A 123 -17.61 12.69 28.71
CA SER A 123 -16.17 12.60 28.95
C SER A 123 -15.66 11.18 29.23
N GLU A 124 -16.48 10.33 29.84
CA GLU A 124 -16.14 8.92 30.11
C GLU A 124 -16.40 8.03 28.88
N ASN A 125 -17.40 8.37 28.07
CA ASN A 125 -17.68 7.75 26.77
C ASN A 125 -17.05 8.57 25.64
N SER A 126 -15.73 8.73 25.69
CA SER A 126 -14.99 9.44 24.65
C SER A 126 -13.72 8.71 24.23
N LEU A 127 -13.31 8.95 22.99
CA LEU A 127 -12.05 8.47 22.44
C LEU A 127 -11.39 9.60 21.68
N THR A 128 -10.09 9.77 21.84
CA THR A 128 -9.28 10.61 20.95
C THR A 128 -8.46 9.72 20.05
N VAL A 129 -8.53 9.97 18.74
CA VAL A 129 -7.65 9.35 17.76
C VAL A 129 -6.81 10.42 17.08
N GLU A 130 -5.51 10.15 17.01
CA GLU A 130 -4.58 10.88 16.18
C GLU A 130 -4.65 10.26 14.79
N THR A 131 -4.92 11.08 13.77
CA THR A 131 -4.97 10.61 12.39
C THR A 131 -3.59 10.75 11.76
N THR A 132 -3.26 9.81 10.89
CA THR A 132 -2.13 9.94 9.97
C THR A 132 -2.67 10.35 8.61
N VAL A 133 -1.93 11.20 7.88
CA VAL A 133 -2.21 11.37 6.46
C VAL A 133 -2.05 10.01 5.86
N SER A 134 -3.12 9.51 5.29
CA SER A 134 -3.05 8.35 4.47
C SER A 134 -2.89 8.92 3.06
N THR A 135 -1.64 9.01 2.59
CA THR A 135 -1.24 9.49 1.25
C THR A 135 -1.68 8.50 0.16
N ILE A 136 -2.88 7.96 0.29
CA ILE A 136 -3.29 6.65 -0.21
C ILE A 136 -3.53 6.60 -1.72
N ALA A 137 -3.69 7.73 -2.41
CA ALA A 137 -3.89 7.72 -3.85
C ALA A 137 -2.68 8.35 -4.55
N SER A 138 -1.76 7.49 -5.02
CA SER A 138 -0.93 7.86 -6.16
C SER A 138 -1.86 8.17 -7.33
N ASP A 139 -1.65 9.30 -8.00
CA ASP A 139 -2.36 9.66 -9.23
C ASP A 139 -1.83 8.89 -10.47
N ASP A 140 -0.99 7.89 -10.23
CA ASP A 140 -0.33 7.06 -11.23
C ASP A 140 -0.36 5.57 -10.80
N PHE A 141 0.51 4.77 -11.41
CA PHE A 141 0.75 3.39 -11.02
C PHE A 141 1.45 3.27 -9.66
N VAL A 142 1.22 2.15 -8.97
CA VAL A 142 2.01 1.71 -7.81
C VAL A 142 2.37 0.23 -7.96
N ILE A 143 3.47 -0.19 -7.37
CA ILE A 143 3.86 -1.58 -7.20
C ILE A 143 2.93 -2.21 -6.16
N GLU A 144 2.02 -3.08 -6.59
CA GLU A 144 1.12 -3.80 -5.69
C GLU A 144 1.81 -4.97 -5.02
N GLU A 145 2.56 -5.76 -5.77
CA GLU A 145 3.15 -6.99 -5.26
C GLU A 145 4.45 -7.32 -5.96
N ILE A 146 5.44 -7.78 -5.19
CA ILE A 146 6.68 -8.33 -5.72
C ILE A 146 6.82 -9.76 -5.20
N PHE A 147 6.70 -10.73 -6.10
CA PHE A 147 6.98 -12.13 -5.80
C PHE A 147 8.38 -12.50 -6.30
N PHE A 148 9.39 -12.10 -5.52
CA PHE A 148 10.80 -12.31 -5.86
C PHE A 148 11.39 -13.60 -5.28
N THR A 149 10.71 -14.27 -4.34
CA THR A 149 11.32 -15.39 -3.61
C THR A 149 11.35 -16.68 -4.42
N GLY A 150 10.47 -16.81 -5.41
CA GLY A 150 10.20 -18.05 -6.11
C GLY A 150 9.57 -19.11 -5.19
N SER A 151 9.27 -20.27 -5.74
CA SER A 151 8.71 -21.41 -5.00
C SER A 151 9.74 -22.52 -4.74
N LEU A 152 9.35 -23.49 -3.92
CA LEU A 152 10.08 -24.76 -3.80
C LEU A 152 9.33 -25.86 -4.54
N THR A 153 10.04 -26.73 -5.24
CA THR A 153 9.47 -27.98 -5.73
C THR A 153 9.07 -28.89 -4.55
N PRO A 154 8.22 -29.91 -4.76
CA PRO A 154 7.91 -30.89 -3.71
C PRO A 154 9.15 -31.57 -3.09
N GLU A 155 10.26 -31.64 -3.84
CA GLU A 155 11.56 -32.17 -3.42
C GLU A 155 12.41 -31.17 -2.64
N GLY A 156 11.94 -29.92 -2.48
CA GLY A 156 12.65 -28.85 -1.77
C GLY A 156 13.70 -28.13 -2.62
N MET A 157 13.64 -28.24 -3.94
CA MET A 157 14.53 -27.51 -4.86
C MET A 157 13.97 -26.12 -5.16
N GLN A 158 14.85 -25.14 -5.33
CA GLN A 158 14.47 -23.78 -5.69
C GLN A 158 13.89 -23.72 -7.10
N TYR A 159 12.83 -22.94 -7.29
CA TYR A 159 12.18 -22.70 -8.57
C TYR A 159 11.96 -21.19 -8.74
N TYR A 160 12.48 -20.60 -9.83
CA TYR A 160 12.52 -19.15 -10.03
C TYR A 160 11.69 -18.64 -11.21
N GLY A 161 11.26 -19.54 -12.10
CA GLY A 161 10.52 -19.12 -13.31
C GLY A 161 9.18 -18.46 -12.99
N ASP A 162 8.66 -18.66 -11.79
CA ASP A 162 7.35 -18.18 -11.34
C ASP A 162 7.38 -16.81 -10.65
N GLN A 163 8.51 -16.13 -10.69
CA GLN A 163 8.63 -14.79 -10.13
C GLN A 163 7.87 -13.76 -10.99
N TYR A 164 7.30 -12.75 -10.35
CA TYR A 164 6.61 -11.66 -11.04
C TYR A 164 6.60 -10.37 -10.22
N ILE A 165 6.28 -9.27 -10.90
CA ILE A 165 5.86 -8.01 -10.28
C ILE A 165 4.47 -7.63 -10.78
N LYS A 166 3.61 -7.20 -9.86
CA LYS A 166 2.25 -6.74 -10.15
C LYS A 166 2.16 -5.24 -9.88
N ILE A 167 1.66 -4.51 -10.87
CA ILE A 167 1.61 -3.05 -10.86
C ILE A 167 0.17 -2.63 -11.07
N THR A 168 -0.33 -1.74 -10.23
CA THR A 168 -1.74 -1.35 -10.21
C THR A 168 -1.90 0.12 -10.51
N ASN A 169 -2.84 0.43 -11.40
CA ASN A 169 -3.30 1.80 -11.58
C ASN A 169 -4.08 2.22 -10.34
N ASN A 170 -3.44 2.98 -9.46
CA ASN A 170 -4.02 3.40 -8.19
C ASN A 170 -4.86 4.69 -8.31
N SER A 171 -4.93 5.26 -9.53
CA SER A 171 -5.71 6.46 -9.85
C SER A 171 -7.20 6.16 -10.08
N ASP A 172 -7.98 7.20 -10.36
CA ASP A 172 -9.41 7.12 -10.68
C ASP A 172 -9.72 7.16 -12.19
N ARG A 173 -8.70 7.16 -13.05
CA ARG A 173 -8.81 7.22 -14.51
C ARG A 173 -8.03 6.11 -15.19
N THR A 174 -8.23 5.92 -16.48
CA THR A 174 -7.38 5.04 -17.29
C THR A 174 -6.00 5.68 -17.46
N LEU A 175 -4.96 4.89 -17.17
CA LEU A 175 -3.56 5.22 -17.44
C LEU A 175 -3.04 4.32 -18.56
N TYR A 176 -1.90 4.67 -19.14
CA TYR A 176 -1.25 3.86 -20.17
C TYR A 176 0.09 3.35 -19.64
N ALA A 177 0.29 2.04 -19.76
CA ALA A 177 1.48 1.35 -19.28
C ALA A 177 2.67 1.47 -20.25
N ASP A 178 2.43 1.90 -21.50
CA ASP A 178 3.46 2.14 -22.51
C ASP A 178 4.65 2.95 -21.95
N GLY A 179 5.87 2.44 -22.12
CA GLY A 179 7.10 3.10 -21.68
C GLY A 179 7.31 3.12 -20.17
N LEU A 180 6.42 2.51 -19.36
CA LEU A 180 6.65 2.32 -17.94
C LEU A 180 7.85 1.40 -17.75
N MET A 181 8.83 1.88 -16.99
CA MET A 181 10.03 1.13 -16.63
C MET A 181 9.88 0.50 -15.26
N ILE A 182 10.35 -0.73 -15.13
CA ILE A 182 10.57 -1.45 -13.87
C ILE A 182 12.07 -1.53 -13.68
N MET A 183 12.57 -0.98 -12.59
CA MET A 183 13.99 -0.77 -12.35
C MET A 183 14.43 -1.53 -11.11
N GLN A 184 15.61 -2.13 -11.17
CA GLN A 184 16.26 -2.75 -10.03
C GLN A 184 17.43 -1.86 -9.55
N SER A 185 17.60 -1.75 -8.23
CA SER A 185 18.67 -0.95 -7.64
C SER A 185 20.06 -1.46 -8.02
N ALA A 186 21.01 -0.57 -8.30
CA ALA A 186 22.40 -0.96 -8.51
C ALA A 186 23.03 -1.51 -7.23
N PHE A 187 22.70 -0.91 -6.09
CA PHE A 187 23.27 -1.29 -4.80
C PHE A 187 22.38 -2.28 -4.04
N LEU A 188 23.02 -3.04 -3.16
CA LEU A 188 22.34 -3.92 -2.22
C LEU A 188 22.01 -3.14 -0.93
N THR A 189 20.82 -3.39 -0.37
CA THR A 189 20.42 -2.86 0.95
C THR A 189 21.19 -3.48 2.11
N THR A 190 21.89 -4.58 1.86
CA THR A 190 22.72 -5.29 2.84
C THR A 190 24.17 -4.82 2.88
N ASP A 191 24.64 -4.14 1.82
CA ASP A 191 26.02 -3.69 1.69
C ASP A 191 26.05 -2.18 1.46
N LYS A 192 26.51 -1.44 2.47
CA LYS A 192 26.70 0.01 2.38
C LYS A 192 28.17 0.36 2.24
N TYR A 193 28.47 1.17 1.23
CA TYR A 193 29.77 1.82 1.05
C TYR A 193 29.59 3.34 0.95
N ASP A 194 30.69 4.06 1.10
CA ASP A 194 30.74 5.51 0.84
C ASP A 194 31.00 5.72 -0.66
N TYR A 195 29.94 5.80 -1.45
CA TYR A 195 30.03 5.99 -2.91
C TYR A 195 30.41 7.42 -3.27
N ASN A 196 31.26 7.57 -4.28
CA ASN A 196 31.70 8.88 -4.79
C ASN A 196 31.59 8.96 -6.32
N PRO A 197 30.82 9.92 -6.87
CA PRO A 197 29.94 10.83 -6.15
C PRO A 197 28.73 10.10 -5.55
N ASP A 198 28.26 10.51 -4.36
CA ASP A 198 26.93 10.12 -3.88
C ASP A 198 25.88 10.97 -4.61
N VAL A 199 24.86 10.32 -5.17
CA VAL A 199 23.84 10.92 -6.01
C VAL A 199 22.42 10.60 -5.54
N MET A 200 22.26 9.94 -4.38
CA MET A 200 20.97 9.42 -3.92
C MET A 200 19.89 10.49 -3.79
N ASP A 201 20.26 11.71 -3.37
CA ASP A 201 19.33 12.82 -3.16
C ASP A 201 18.68 13.32 -4.47
N GLU A 202 19.37 13.15 -5.60
CA GLU A 202 18.89 13.57 -6.91
C GLU A 202 18.48 12.39 -7.82
N TYR A 203 19.04 11.18 -7.61
CA TYR A 203 18.88 10.03 -8.50
C TYR A 203 18.79 8.68 -7.76
N PHE A 204 17.91 7.82 -8.27
CA PHE A 204 17.90 6.40 -7.96
C PHE A 204 18.92 5.67 -8.84
N SER A 205 19.87 4.96 -8.23
CA SER A 205 20.91 4.23 -8.96
C SER A 205 20.41 2.85 -9.38
N ILE A 206 20.43 2.54 -10.67
CA ILE A 206 19.88 1.30 -11.26
C ILE A 206 20.97 0.51 -12.01
N ASN A 207 20.92 -0.82 -11.96
CA ASN A 207 21.79 -1.70 -12.77
C ASN A 207 21.05 -2.38 -13.92
N SER A 208 19.73 -2.47 -13.82
CA SER A 208 18.89 -3.13 -14.82
C SER A 208 17.50 -2.53 -14.84
N SER A 209 16.83 -2.63 -15.99
CA SER A 209 15.41 -2.31 -16.11
C SER A 209 14.68 -3.10 -17.20
N LEU A 210 13.37 -3.22 -17.03
CA LEU A 210 12.44 -3.70 -18.03
C LEU A 210 11.53 -2.53 -18.42
N MET A 211 11.19 -2.40 -19.70
CA MET A 211 10.28 -1.36 -20.18
C MET A 211 9.10 -2.00 -20.90
N ILE A 212 7.89 -1.59 -20.52
CA ILE A 212 6.68 -1.99 -21.24
C ILE A 212 6.71 -1.38 -22.65
N PRO A 213 6.53 -2.17 -23.71
CA PRO A 213 6.54 -1.66 -25.09
C PRO A 213 5.35 -0.75 -25.36
N GLY A 214 5.30 -0.15 -26.55
CA GLY A 214 4.13 0.57 -27.03
C GLY A 214 4.44 1.98 -27.56
N SER A 215 3.42 2.59 -28.17
CA SER A 215 3.46 3.89 -28.83
C SER A 215 2.89 5.03 -27.98
N GLY A 216 2.45 4.73 -26.76
CA GLY A 216 1.91 5.67 -25.78
C GLY A 216 0.42 5.47 -25.49
N THR A 217 -0.29 4.63 -26.26
CA THR A 217 -1.72 4.35 -26.07
C THR A 217 -2.11 2.89 -26.27
N ASP A 218 -1.14 1.98 -26.38
CA ASP A 218 -1.40 0.59 -26.75
C ASP A 218 -1.85 -0.26 -25.56
N TYR A 219 -1.45 0.11 -24.34
CA TYR A 219 -1.70 -0.66 -23.12
C TYR A 219 -2.48 0.16 -22.08
N PRO A 220 -3.79 0.39 -22.28
CA PRO A 220 -4.64 1.07 -21.31
C PRO A 220 -4.91 0.19 -20.08
N VAL A 221 -4.66 0.72 -18.89
CA VAL A 221 -4.99 0.09 -17.61
C VAL A 221 -6.09 0.89 -16.94
N ALA A 222 -7.25 0.26 -16.72
CA ALA A 222 -8.38 0.92 -16.07
C ALA A 222 -8.06 1.26 -14.60
N ALA A 223 -8.80 2.23 -14.03
CA ALA A 223 -8.69 2.59 -12.62
C ALA A 223 -8.89 1.36 -11.72
N GLY A 224 -7.95 1.11 -10.81
CA GLY A 224 -7.94 -0.06 -9.91
C GLY A 224 -7.60 -1.39 -10.59
N ALA A 225 -7.30 -1.41 -11.90
CA ALA A 225 -6.82 -2.60 -12.58
C ALA A 225 -5.30 -2.72 -12.45
N SER A 226 -4.82 -3.96 -12.54
CA SER A 226 -3.40 -4.30 -12.45
C SER A 226 -2.90 -4.87 -13.78
N ILE A 227 -1.59 -4.76 -13.96
CA ILE A 227 -0.84 -5.56 -14.92
C ILE A 227 0.16 -6.44 -14.18
N VAL A 228 0.49 -7.58 -14.77
CA VAL A 228 1.47 -8.54 -14.26
C VAL A 228 2.62 -8.66 -15.26
N VAL A 229 3.85 -8.48 -14.79
CA VAL A 229 5.07 -8.76 -15.55
C VAL A 229 5.76 -9.98 -14.94
N ALA A 230 5.71 -11.09 -15.67
CA ALA A 230 6.31 -12.37 -15.26
C ALA A 230 7.77 -12.48 -15.70
N ILE A 231 8.58 -13.26 -14.97
CA ILE A 231 9.89 -13.71 -15.48
C ILE A 231 9.70 -14.65 -16.67
N THR A 232 8.76 -15.60 -16.56
CA THR A 232 8.40 -16.51 -17.64
C THR A 232 6.89 -16.71 -17.60
N ALA A 233 6.16 -16.37 -18.65
CA ALA A 233 4.70 -16.44 -18.63
C ALA A 233 4.20 -17.85 -19.00
N LEU A 234 4.36 -18.82 -18.09
CA LEU A 234 3.91 -20.20 -18.27
C LEU A 234 2.97 -20.65 -17.14
N ASP A 235 2.26 -21.75 -17.39
CA ASP A 235 1.60 -22.48 -16.32
C ASP A 235 2.65 -23.28 -15.54
N HIS A 236 3.23 -22.67 -14.50
CA HIS A 236 4.28 -23.29 -13.71
C HIS A 236 3.78 -24.46 -12.88
N THR A 237 2.48 -24.59 -12.65
CA THR A 237 1.89 -25.71 -11.91
C THR A 237 2.15 -27.06 -12.60
N GLN A 238 2.42 -27.05 -13.91
CA GLN A 238 2.80 -28.23 -14.69
C GLN A 238 4.22 -28.72 -14.40
N TYR A 239 5.10 -27.85 -13.91
CA TYR A 239 6.51 -28.14 -13.63
C TYR A 239 6.79 -28.22 -12.12
N ASN A 240 6.09 -27.40 -11.34
CA ASN A 240 6.13 -27.37 -9.89
C ASN A 240 4.70 -27.24 -9.33
N ALA A 241 4.19 -28.30 -8.69
CA ALA A 241 2.84 -28.31 -8.12
C ALA A 241 2.61 -27.32 -6.96
N ASN A 242 3.66 -26.71 -6.41
CA ASN A 242 3.57 -25.65 -5.38
C ASN A 242 3.65 -24.23 -5.98
N SER A 243 3.67 -24.12 -7.31
CA SER A 243 3.83 -22.85 -8.03
C SER A 243 2.48 -22.34 -8.55
N ILE A 244 2.51 -21.37 -9.46
CA ILE A 244 1.38 -20.57 -9.92
C ILE A 244 1.22 -20.62 -11.45
N ASP A 245 0.05 -20.27 -11.96
CA ASP A 245 -0.17 -20.15 -13.41
C ASP A 245 0.02 -18.69 -13.87
N LEU A 246 1.15 -18.42 -14.56
CA LEU A 246 1.46 -17.12 -15.17
C LEU A 246 1.24 -17.11 -16.68
N SER A 247 0.62 -18.14 -17.27
CA SER A 247 0.41 -18.22 -18.73
C SER A 247 -0.45 -17.10 -19.32
N ASN A 248 -1.15 -16.35 -18.46
CA ASN A 248 -1.98 -15.20 -18.83
C ASN A 248 -1.46 -13.88 -18.22
N ALA A 249 -0.17 -13.79 -17.86
CA ALA A 249 0.44 -12.52 -17.49
C ALA A 249 0.32 -11.50 -18.65
N ASP A 250 0.27 -10.21 -18.31
CA ASP A 250 0.13 -9.14 -19.32
C ASP A 250 1.42 -8.95 -20.14
N PHE A 251 2.57 -9.20 -19.51
CA PHE A 251 3.88 -9.18 -20.14
C PHE A 251 4.80 -10.22 -19.54
N GLU A 252 5.84 -10.58 -20.28
CA GLU A 252 6.95 -11.39 -19.76
C GLU A 252 8.30 -10.81 -20.11
N TYR A 253 9.31 -11.20 -19.34
CA TYR A 253 10.70 -11.12 -19.75
C TYR A 253 11.03 -12.30 -20.66
N PHE A 254 11.80 -12.05 -21.72
CA PHE A 254 12.36 -13.09 -22.55
C PHE A 254 13.77 -12.70 -23.01
N ASN A 255 14.73 -13.59 -22.79
CA ASN A 255 16.09 -13.47 -23.28
C ASN A 255 16.32 -14.36 -24.51
N PRO A 256 16.33 -13.80 -25.74
CA PRO A 256 16.55 -14.59 -26.95
C PRO A 256 17.97 -15.17 -27.07
N LEU A 257 18.89 -14.81 -26.16
CA LEU A 257 20.26 -15.32 -26.12
C LEU A 257 20.42 -16.51 -25.17
N ASP A 258 19.39 -16.84 -24.39
CA ASP A 258 19.39 -17.99 -23.49
C ASP A 258 18.53 -19.12 -24.08
N ASP A 259 19.18 -20.22 -24.47
CA ASP A 259 18.51 -21.39 -25.04
C ASP A 259 17.63 -22.15 -24.01
N GLU A 260 17.79 -21.87 -22.71
CA GLU A 260 16.96 -22.43 -21.64
C GLU A 260 15.72 -21.58 -21.35
N ASP A 261 15.67 -20.33 -21.82
CA ASP A 261 14.53 -19.44 -21.65
C ASP A 261 13.42 -19.76 -22.66
N VAL A 262 12.17 -19.76 -22.19
CA VAL A 262 11.02 -20.23 -22.96
C VAL A 262 10.05 -19.08 -23.19
N ASP A 263 10.03 -18.59 -24.44
CA ASP A 263 9.10 -17.55 -24.92
C ASP A 263 7.66 -18.08 -25.01
N ASN A 264 6.71 -17.38 -24.40
CA ASN A 264 5.28 -17.58 -24.62
C ASN A 264 4.81 -16.59 -25.71
N PRO A 265 4.60 -17.04 -26.96
CA PRO A 265 4.30 -16.15 -28.08
C PRO A 265 2.94 -15.43 -27.96
N GLU A 266 2.08 -15.83 -27.03
CA GLU A 266 0.80 -15.18 -26.78
C GLU A 266 0.91 -14.03 -25.76
N VAL A 267 2.04 -13.90 -25.06
CA VAL A 267 2.31 -12.84 -24.08
C VAL A 267 3.36 -11.88 -24.63
N PRO A 268 3.09 -10.56 -24.68
CA PRO A 268 4.07 -9.59 -25.16
C PRO A 268 5.32 -9.51 -24.28
N ASN A 269 6.48 -9.51 -24.92
CA ASN A 269 7.77 -9.33 -24.26
C ASN A 269 8.01 -7.88 -23.86
N VAL A 270 8.47 -7.66 -22.62
CA VAL A 270 9.05 -6.38 -22.20
C VAL A 270 10.38 -6.12 -22.90
N ILE A 271 10.72 -4.84 -23.07
CA ILE A 271 12.00 -4.43 -23.63
C ILE A 271 13.02 -4.38 -22.49
N CYS A 272 14.02 -5.24 -22.56
CA CYS A 272 15.19 -5.16 -21.69
C CYS A 272 15.93 -3.85 -21.97
N SER A 273 15.93 -2.96 -20.98
CA SER A 273 16.55 -1.64 -21.07
C SER A 273 17.66 -1.56 -20.03
N PHE A 274 18.87 -1.14 -20.45
CA PHE A 274 20.00 -0.88 -19.55
C PHE A 274 20.44 -2.10 -18.71
N LEU A 275 20.76 -3.22 -19.37
CA LEU A 275 21.49 -4.32 -18.74
C LEU A 275 22.99 -4.11 -18.94
N GLU A 276 23.81 -4.54 -17.98
CA GLU A 276 25.24 -4.69 -18.21
C GLU A 276 25.47 -5.69 -19.37
N GLU A 277 26.52 -5.49 -20.17
CA GLU A 277 26.77 -6.31 -21.35
C GLU A 277 26.99 -7.79 -20.95
N GLY A 278 26.09 -8.67 -21.40
CA GLY A 278 26.13 -10.10 -21.07
C GLY A 278 25.30 -10.49 -19.84
N ASP A 279 24.63 -9.53 -19.22
CA ASP A 279 23.76 -9.75 -18.06
C ASP A 279 22.30 -10.00 -18.47
N TYR A 280 21.52 -10.58 -17.56
CA TYR A 280 20.12 -10.93 -17.75
C TYR A 280 19.30 -10.44 -16.56
N TRP A 281 18.02 -10.11 -16.80
CA TRP A 281 17.15 -9.67 -15.71
C TRP A 281 16.84 -10.84 -14.77
N THR A 282 17.08 -10.63 -13.48
CA THR A 282 16.64 -11.57 -12.43
C THR A 282 16.17 -10.81 -11.21
N PHE A 283 15.19 -11.37 -10.50
CA PHE A 283 14.90 -10.91 -9.15
C PHE A 283 15.97 -11.41 -8.18
N HIS A 284 16.47 -10.52 -7.31
CA HIS A 284 17.31 -10.97 -6.20
C HIS A 284 16.49 -11.79 -5.21
N ASN A 285 16.58 -13.12 -5.29
CA ASN A 285 15.72 -14.08 -4.59
C ASN A 285 15.78 -14.07 -3.05
N ARG A 286 16.71 -13.31 -2.45
CA ARG A 286 16.79 -13.06 -1.00
C ARG A 286 16.27 -11.67 -0.58
N GLY A 287 15.91 -10.83 -1.55
CA GLY A 287 15.34 -9.50 -1.30
C GLY A 287 16.36 -8.45 -0.86
N PHE A 288 17.57 -8.44 -1.42
CA PHE A 288 18.61 -7.44 -1.09
C PHE A 288 18.65 -6.28 -2.09
N LYS A 289 17.84 -6.36 -3.15
CA LYS A 289 17.68 -5.34 -4.18
C LYS A 289 16.32 -4.69 -4.03
N SER A 290 16.26 -3.37 -4.19
CA SER A 290 15.02 -2.61 -4.21
C SER A 290 14.52 -2.43 -5.64
N TYR A 291 13.23 -2.16 -5.79
CA TYR A 291 12.59 -1.99 -7.09
C TYR A 291 11.88 -0.65 -7.16
N ALA A 292 11.86 -0.03 -8.33
CA ALA A 292 11.11 1.19 -8.59
C ALA A 292 10.44 1.13 -9.95
N ILE A 293 9.38 1.93 -10.13
CA ILE A 293 8.77 2.17 -11.42
C ILE A 293 8.85 3.64 -11.79
N GLY A 294 8.96 3.94 -13.09
CA GLY A 294 9.17 5.30 -13.58
C GLY A 294 9.03 5.41 -15.08
N ARG A 295 9.18 6.62 -15.61
CA ARG A 295 9.21 6.87 -17.06
C ARG A 295 10.37 7.77 -17.42
N LEU A 296 10.98 7.58 -18.59
CA LEU A 296 11.96 8.51 -19.10
C LEU A 296 11.32 9.90 -19.28
N GLY A 297 12.10 10.95 -18.99
CA GLY A 297 11.64 12.33 -19.16
C GLY A 297 11.36 12.68 -20.62
N ASP A 298 10.60 13.76 -20.83
CA ASP A 298 10.22 14.24 -22.16
C ASP A 298 11.44 14.40 -23.09
N GLY A 299 11.40 13.70 -24.23
CA GLY A 299 12.45 13.75 -25.25
C GLY A 299 13.68 12.90 -24.95
N VAL A 300 13.72 12.18 -23.83
CA VAL A 300 14.79 11.24 -23.48
C VAL A 300 14.46 9.87 -24.08
N THR A 301 15.33 9.39 -24.96
CA THR A 301 15.24 8.05 -25.52
C THR A 301 16.04 7.07 -24.69
N ALA A 302 15.84 5.77 -24.91
CA ALA A 302 16.69 4.77 -24.27
C ALA A 302 18.18 4.98 -24.62
N GLU A 303 18.49 5.29 -25.89
CA GLU A 303 19.87 5.56 -26.31
C GLU A 303 20.48 6.78 -25.58
N SER A 304 19.76 7.90 -25.50
CA SER A 304 20.27 9.07 -24.77
C SER A 304 20.37 8.81 -23.26
N PHE A 305 19.44 8.05 -22.69
CA PHE A 305 19.51 7.68 -21.28
C PHE A 305 20.76 6.84 -20.98
N ALA A 306 21.01 5.81 -21.78
CA ALA A 306 22.18 4.94 -21.62
C ALA A 306 23.50 5.73 -21.64
N ALA A 307 23.59 6.77 -22.46
CA ALA A 307 24.80 7.58 -22.61
C ALA A 307 24.91 8.69 -21.55
N ASP A 308 23.85 9.48 -21.35
CA ASP A 308 23.91 10.72 -20.56
C ASP A 308 23.72 10.49 -19.05
N TYR A 309 23.11 9.35 -18.69
CA TYR A 309 22.82 8.99 -17.29
C TYR A 309 23.65 7.81 -16.81
N TYR A 310 24.70 7.42 -17.54
CA TYR A 310 25.68 6.47 -17.04
C TYR A 310 26.36 7.00 -15.77
N TYR A 311 26.62 6.10 -14.84
CA TYR A 311 27.11 6.39 -13.51
C TYR A 311 28.07 5.28 -13.07
N ALA A 312 29.32 5.65 -12.83
CA ALA A 312 30.37 4.75 -12.35
C ALA A 312 30.96 5.28 -11.04
N PRO A 313 30.32 5.02 -9.88
CA PRO A 313 30.84 5.46 -8.61
C PRO A 313 32.05 4.66 -8.17
N GLU A 314 32.98 5.36 -7.53
CA GLU A 314 34.08 4.74 -6.81
C GLU A 314 33.70 4.52 -5.34
N TYR A 315 34.18 3.44 -4.74
CA TYR A 315 34.02 3.16 -3.31
C TYR A 315 35.19 2.33 -2.77
N GLU A 316 35.34 2.30 -1.45
CA GLU A 316 36.39 1.50 -0.78
C GLU A 316 35.79 0.24 -0.14
N LEU A 317 36.22 -0.92 -0.60
CA LEU A 317 35.89 -2.20 0.02
C LEU A 317 36.87 -2.50 1.16
N VAL A 318 36.39 -2.48 2.39
CA VAL A 318 37.18 -2.84 3.58
C VAL A 318 36.99 -4.32 3.90
N VAL A 319 38.06 -5.11 3.72
CA VAL A 319 38.07 -6.53 4.07
C VAL A 319 38.80 -6.73 5.40
N PRO A 320 38.11 -7.18 6.48
CA PRO A 320 38.72 -7.35 7.80
C PRO A 320 39.96 -8.24 7.75
N GLY A 321 41.10 -7.69 8.18
CA GLY A 321 42.38 -8.39 8.22
C GLY A 321 43.18 -8.41 6.91
N PHE A 322 42.64 -7.89 5.81
CA PHE A 322 43.33 -7.84 4.51
C PHE A 322 43.63 -6.41 4.03
N GLY A 323 42.75 -5.44 4.30
CA GLY A 323 42.98 -4.03 3.95
C GLY A 323 41.75 -3.37 3.32
N SER A 324 41.98 -2.21 2.69
CA SER A 324 41.00 -1.46 1.91
C SER A 324 41.38 -1.52 0.43
N PHE A 325 40.39 -1.71 -0.43
CA PHE A 325 40.57 -1.85 -1.86
C PHE A 325 39.67 -0.85 -2.60
N PRO A 326 40.22 -0.03 -3.51
CA PRO A 326 39.40 0.83 -4.36
C PRO A 326 38.64 -0.05 -5.36
N MET A 327 37.34 0.23 -5.46
CA MET A 327 36.40 -0.45 -6.33
C MET A 327 35.59 0.57 -7.12
N ASP A 328 35.11 0.17 -8.28
CA ASP A 328 34.13 0.86 -9.09
C ASP A 328 33.05 -0.14 -9.55
N THR A 329 31.90 0.37 -9.97
CA THR A 329 30.80 -0.43 -10.51
C THR A 329 30.04 0.37 -11.54
N ASP A 330 29.51 -0.29 -12.56
CA ASP A 330 28.69 0.34 -13.59
C ASP A 330 27.21 0.38 -13.17
N ALA A 331 26.59 1.53 -13.37
CA ALA A 331 25.19 1.78 -13.09
C ALA A 331 24.65 2.91 -13.99
N TRP A 332 23.35 3.19 -13.87
CA TRP A 332 22.72 4.39 -14.38
C TRP A 332 22.03 5.15 -13.26
N LYS A 333 22.06 6.47 -13.33
CA LYS A 333 21.39 7.35 -12.37
C LYS A 333 20.04 7.79 -12.93
N PHE A 334 18.96 7.24 -12.41
CA PHE A 334 17.60 7.58 -12.81
C PHE A 334 17.07 8.75 -11.96
N PRO A 335 16.74 9.92 -12.53
CA PRO A 335 16.30 11.08 -11.75
C PRO A 335 15.15 10.74 -10.79
N ASN A 336 15.25 11.15 -9.53
CA ASN A 336 14.20 10.92 -8.53
C ASN A 336 12.86 11.49 -8.97
N SER A 337 12.85 12.62 -9.69
CA SER A 337 11.65 13.24 -10.24
C SER A 337 10.93 12.42 -11.32
N TRP A 338 11.55 11.37 -11.85
CA TRP A 338 10.96 10.48 -12.85
C TRP A 338 10.44 9.17 -12.26
N VAL A 339 10.79 8.91 -10.99
CA VAL A 339 10.28 7.76 -10.25
C VAL A 339 8.84 8.04 -9.86
N ILE A 340 7.98 7.06 -10.13
CA ILE A 340 6.56 7.08 -9.82
C ILE A 340 6.32 6.43 -8.45
N ASP A 341 6.96 5.28 -8.21
CA ASP A 341 6.85 4.52 -6.97
C ASP A 341 8.12 3.69 -6.75
N ALA A 342 8.47 3.43 -5.49
CA ALA A 342 9.65 2.67 -5.09
C ALA A 342 9.38 1.79 -3.86
N VAL A 343 10.00 0.61 -3.85
CA VAL A 343 9.87 -0.38 -2.79
C VAL A 343 11.25 -0.89 -2.40
N ASN A 344 11.66 -0.57 -1.18
CA ASN A 344 12.88 -1.12 -0.61
C ASN A 344 12.67 -2.52 -0.04
N LEU A 345 13.54 -3.45 -0.45
CA LEU A 345 13.60 -4.79 0.11
C LEU A 345 14.90 -4.99 0.88
N SER A 346 14.82 -5.67 2.01
CA SER A 346 16.00 -6.16 2.74
C SER A 346 15.64 -7.36 3.60
N ILE A 347 16.60 -7.82 4.40
CA ILE A 347 16.40 -8.72 5.53
C ILE A 347 16.86 -8.04 6.83
N GLU A 348 16.25 -8.40 7.95
CA GLU A 348 16.55 -7.81 9.26
C GLU A 348 18.00 -8.03 9.70
N GLU A 349 18.54 -9.24 9.50
CA GLU A 349 19.89 -9.62 9.95
C GLU A 349 21.01 -8.76 9.33
N GLN A 350 20.82 -8.31 8.08
CA GLN A 350 21.86 -7.66 7.31
C GLN A 350 21.47 -6.27 6.80
N PHE A 351 20.32 -5.71 7.19
CA PHE A 351 19.91 -4.38 6.74
C PHE A 351 20.96 -3.33 7.12
N ALA A 352 21.61 -2.75 6.12
CA ALA A 352 22.63 -1.73 6.29
C ALA A 352 22.08 -0.32 6.01
N TRP A 353 21.18 -0.21 5.03
CA TRP A 353 20.59 1.05 4.55
C TRP A 353 19.48 0.82 3.51
N ILE A 354 18.69 1.87 3.25
CA ILE A 354 17.86 1.98 2.05
C ILE A 354 18.69 2.49 0.88
N VAL A 355 18.30 2.14 -0.35
CA VAL A 355 19.01 2.51 -1.60
C VAL A 355 18.25 3.54 -2.43
N THR A 356 17.18 4.10 -1.88
CA THR A 356 16.36 5.18 -2.44
C THR A 356 16.50 6.43 -1.59
N ASP A 357 16.27 7.61 -2.18
CA ASP A 357 16.02 8.80 -1.39
C ASP A 357 14.80 8.57 -0.47
N PRO A 358 14.82 9.05 0.79
CA PRO A 358 13.68 8.89 1.70
C PRO A 358 12.38 9.52 1.20
N SER A 359 12.42 10.47 0.25
CA SER A 359 11.22 11.01 -0.38
C SER A 359 10.54 10.04 -1.34
N LEU A 360 11.26 9.04 -1.87
CA LEU A 360 10.72 7.97 -2.71
C LEU A 360 10.24 6.79 -1.87
N ASP A 361 11.10 6.33 -0.95
CA ASP A 361 10.75 5.32 0.04
C ASP A 361 11.67 5.46 1.25
N SER A 362 11.08 5.75 2.41
CA SER A 362 11.74 5.93 3.70
C SER A 362 11.79 4.66 4.56
N GLY A 363 11.15 3.57 4.11
CA GLY A 363 11.07 2.30 4.81
C GLY A 363 11.69 1.15 4.02
N TRP A 364 11.41 -0.07 4.46
CA TRP A 364 11.73 -1.31 3.75
C TRP A 364 10.77 -2.43 4.16
N THR A 365 10.64 -3.45 3.32
CA THR A 365 9.84 -4.66 3.56
C THR A 365 10.62 -5.92 3.18
N TYR A 366 10.09 -7.11 3.47
CA TYR A 366 10.85 -8.37 3.39
C TYR A 366 9.99 -9.62 3.22
N CYS A 367 10.62 -10.70 2.74
CA CYS A 367 10.06 -12.06 2.75
C CYS A 367 10.88 -13.06 3.57
N GLY A 368 12.00 -12.64 4.15
CA GLY A 368 12.85 -13.46 5.03
C GLY A 368 13.60 -12.57 6.02
N LYS A 369 14.12 -13.15 7.10
CA LYS A 369 14.75 -12.37 8.18
C LYS A 369 16.27 -12.53 8.27
N VAL A 370 16.80 -13.62 7.71
CA VAL A 370 18.22 -13.99 7.72
C VAL A 370 18.69 -14.34 6.30
N ASP A 371 20.00 -14.30 6.07
CA ASP A 371 20.54 -14.72 4.76
C ASP A 371 20.23 -16.21 4.52
N GLY A 372 19.65 -16.50 3.35
CA GLY A 372 19.25 -17.85 2.98
C GLY A 372 18.06 -18.42 3.77
N ASP A 373 17.21 -17.57 4.37
CA ASP A 373 16.00 -17.99 5.11
C ASP A 373 15.16 -18.97 4.28
N GLN A 374 15.06 -20.21 4.75
CA GLN A 374 14.34 -21.28 4.03
C GLN A 374 12.83 -21.09 4.06
N THR A 375 12.31 -20.23 4.93
CA THR A 375 10.87 -19.95 5.02
C THR A 375 10.43 -18.87 4.05
N ARG A 376 11.34 -18.26 3.28
CA ARG A 376 11.01 -17.16 2.37
C ARG A 376 10.27 -17.58 1.11
N TYR A 377 10.48 -18.82 0.64
CA TYR A 377 9.90 -19.27 -0.63
C TYR A 377 8.38 -19.31 -0.57
N GLY A 378 7.74 -19.02 -1.70
CA GLY A 378 6.28 -18.93 -1.79
C GLY A 378 5.72 -17.74 -1.02
N LYS A 379 6.52 -16.70 -0.77
CA LYS A 379 6.08 -15.44 -0.15
C LYS A 379 6.36 -14.24 -1.05
N SER A 380 5.45 -13.28 -1.02
CA SER A 380 5.61 -11.96 -1.65
C SER A 380 5.67 -10.87 -0.58
N VAL A 381 5.97 -9.64 -1.03
CA VAL A 381 5.55 -8.44 -0.32
C VAL A 381 4.34 -7.88 -1.06
N CYS A 382 3.25 -7.63 -0.35
CA CYS A 382 1.97 -7.23 -0.95
C CYS A 382 1.48 -5.94 -0.31
N ARG A 383 1.20 -4.91 -1.12
CA ARG A 383 0.78 -3.58 -0.69
C ARG A 383 -0.60 -3.66 -0.03
N ILE A 384 -0.77 -2.94 1.06
CA ILE A 384 -1.99 -2.97 1.88
C ILE A 384 -3.10 -2.22 1.14
N GLY A 385 -4.20 -2.90 0.86
CA GLY A 385 -5.41 -2.29 0.32
C GLY A 385 -6.21 -1.54 1.40
N VAL A 386 -6.71 -0.36 1.06
CA VAL A 386 -7.56 0.48 1.89
C VAL A 386 -8.89 0.75 1.20
N ALA A 387 -9.98 0.48 1.90
CA ALA A 387 -11.32 0.75 1.41
C ALA A 387 -11.66 2.24 1.53
N LEU A 388 -12.03 2.85 0.41
CA LEU A 388 -12.55 4.21 0.33
C LEU A 388 -14.04 4.27 0.70
N PRO A 389 -14.53 5.43 1.16
CA PRO A 389 -15.96 5.64 1.46
C PRO A 389 -16.91 5.42 0.27
N ASP A 390 -16.41 5.55 -0.97
CA ASP A 390 -17.18 5.29 -2.18
C ASP A 390 -17.25 3.80 -2.56
N GLY A 391 -16.65 2.92 -1.74
CA GLY A 391 -16.64 1.48 -1.92
C GLY A 391 -15.50 0.95 -2.80
N ARG A 392 -14.64 1.81 -3.35
CA ARG A 392 -13.41 1.38 -4.03
C ARG A 392 -12.36 0.93 -3.03
N THR A 393 -11.47 0.04 -3.44
CA THR A 393 -10.22 -0.24 -2.72
C THR A 393 -9.07 0.40 -3.49
N VAL A 394 -8.19 1.07 -2.77
CA VAL A 394 -6.95 1.67 -3.30
C VAL A 394 -5.79 1.14 -2.48
N LEU A 395 -4.59 1.13 -3.05
CA LEU A 395 -3.41 0.62 -2.38
C LEU A 395 -2.72 1.72 -1.60
N LYS A 396 -2.38 1.45 -0.34
CA LYS A 396 -1.72 2.40 0.54
C LYS A 396 -0.32 2.75 0.03
N ASP A 397 -0.02 4.03 -0.04
CA ASP A 397 1.28 4.51 -0.49
C ASP A 397 1.74 5.72 0.34
N THR A 398 2.60 5.50 1.31
CA THR A 398 3.15 6.53 2.19
C THR A 398 4.61 6.82 1.94
N ASN A 399 5.12 6.37 0.79
CA ASN A 399 6.56 6.35 0.48
C ASN A 399 7.32 5.72 1.66
N ASN A 400 6.77 4.63 2.21
CA ASN A 400 7.35 3.90 3.32
C ASN A 400 6.95 2.42 3.24
N SER A 401 7.82 1.61 2.65
CA SER A 401 7.58 0.17 2.47
C SER A 401 7.22 -0.57 3.76
N THR A 402 7.72 -0.12 4.92
CA THR A 402 7.39 -0.74 6.22
C THR A 402 5.94 -0.48 6.63
N ALA A 403 5.36 0.66 6.23
CA ALA A 403 3.98 1.03 6.54
C ALA A 403 2.98 0.59 5.47
N ASP A 404 3.46 0.37 4.24
CA ASP A 404 2.62 0.19 3.05
C ASP A 404 2.45 -1.26 2.65
N PHE A 405 3.35 -2.16 3.05
CA PHE A 405 3.33 -3.56 2.64
C PHE A 405 3.09 -4.52 3.79
N THR A 406 2.34 -5.58 3.51
CA THR A 406 2.33 -6.81 4.30
C THR A 406 3.57 -7.63 3.89
N PRO A 407 4.57 -7.78 4.79
CA PRO A 407 5.72 -8.64 4.53
C PRO A 407 5.31 -10.11 4.61
N GLU A 408 6.11 -10.98 4.00
CA GLU A 408 5.90 -12.44 4.05
C GLU A 408 4.48 -12.89 3.64
N ALA A 409 3.83 -12.13 2.75
CA ALA A 409 2.46 -12.38 2.31
C ALA A 409 2.39 -13.65 1.44
N VAL A 410 1.22 -14.29 1.40
CA VAL A 410 0.93 -15.31 0.38
C VAL A 410 0.76 -14.59 -0.96
N PRO A 411 1.47 -14.98 -2.03
CA PRO A 411 1.35 -14.35 -3.33
C PRO A 411 -0.10 -14.32 -3.82
N SER A 412 -0.55 -13.18 -4.31
CA SER A 412 -1.96 -12.97 -4.69
C SER A 412 -2.42 -13.81 -5.89
N LEU A 413 -1.47 -14.34 -6.68
CA LEU A 413 -1.72 -15.16 -7.87
C LEU A 413 -1.56 -16.67 -7.60
N MET A 414 -1.37 -17.09 -6.34
CA MET A 414 -1.19 -18.50 -5.94
C MET A 414 -2.48 -19.25 -5.64
#